data_AF-A0A832SK37-F1
#
_entry.id   AF-A0A832SK37-F1
#
_cell.length_a   1.000
_cell.length_b   1.000
_cell.length_c   1.000
_cell.angle_alpha   90.00
_cell.angle_beta   90.00
_cell.angle_gamma   90.00
#
_symmetry.space_group_name_H-M   'P 1'
#
loop_
_entity.id
_entity.type
_entity.pdbx_description
1 polymer ?
#
loop_
_entity_poly.entity_id
_entity_poly.type
_entity_poly.pdbx_seq_one_letter_code
_entity_poly.pdbx_strand_id
1 'polypeptide(L)'
;EGITRDSVMKIAEDLGYSTKEKTISRGEAYLADEVFLTGTAAEITPVTSIDGKKIGSGKLGPITREIVSSYLDIVAAKNDKYSSWLSPVY
;
A
#
# COMPACT_ATOMS: atom_id res chain seq x y z
N GLU A 1 12.92 6.04 -6.72
CA GLU A 1 12.11 4.83 -6.89
C GLU A 1 12.11 4.06 -5.58
N GLY A 2 10.97 3.52 -5.15
CA GLY A 2 10.83 2.89 -3.84
C GLY A 2 10.42 1.44 -3.99
N ILE A 3 11.23 0.51 -3.49
CA ILE A 3 10.98 -0.93 -3.64
C ILE A 3 9.61 -1.32 -3.06
N THR A 4 9.27 -0.84 -1.87
CA THR A 4 7.96 -1.11 -1.25
C THR A 4 6.80 -0.55 -2.07
N ARG A 5 6.97 0.61 -2.72
CA ARG A 5 5.96 1.17 -3.63
C ARG A 5 5.77 0.23 -4.81
N ASP A 6 6.85 -0.22 -5.44
CA ASP A 6 6.78 -1.07 -6.63
C ASP A 6 6.18 -2.45 -6.29
N SER A 7 6.53 -3.01 -5.12
CA SER A 7 5.87 -4.20 -4.58
C SER A 7 4.36 -3.99 -4.38
N VAL A 8 3.95 -2.86 -3.79
CA VAL A 8 2.53 -2.54 -3.57
C VAL A 8 1.77 -2.38 -4.88
N MET A 9 2.35 -1.73 -5.89
CA MET A 9 1.75 -1.60 -7.21
C MET A 9 1.49 -2.99 -7.81
N LYS A 10 2.46 -3.90 -7.70
CA LYS A 10 2.32 -5.27 -8.20
C LYS A 10 1.26 -6.07 -7.43
N ILE A 11 1.25 -5.95 -6.11
CA ILE A 11 0.23 -6.58 -5.24
C ILE A 11 -1.16 -6.08 -5.59
N ALA A 12 -1.33 -4.76 -5.75
CA ALA A 12 -2.62 -4.16 -6.09
C ALA A 12 -3.16 -4.67 -7.43
N GLU A 13 -2.33 -4.74 -8.47
CA GLU A 13 -2.69 -5.33 -9.76
C GLU A 13 -3.08 -6.81 -9.63
N ASP A 14 -2.33 -7.58 -8.85
CA ASP A 14 -2.58 -9.00 -8.64
C ASP A 14 -3.85 -9.27 -7.81
N LEU A 15 -4.28 -8.31 -6.98
CA LEU A 15 -5.59 -8.30 -6.30
C LEU A 15 -6.73 -7.82 -7.21
N GLY A 16 -6.44 -7.42 -8.45
CA GLY A 16 -7.43 -6.98 -9.43
C GLY A 16 -7.71 -5.47 -9.44
N TYR A 17 -6.93 -4.67 -8.72
CA TYR A 17 -7.07 -3.21 -8.73
C TYR A 17 -6.34 -2.59 -9.93
N SER A 18 -6.94 -1.56 -10.52
CA SER A 18 -6.27 -0.76 -11.54
C SER A 18 -5.33 0.26 -10.89
N THR A 19 -4.05 0.23 -11.26
CA THR A 19 -3.04 1.18 -10.81
C THR A 19 -2.79 2.24 -11.88
N LYS A 20 -2.54 3.48 -11.46
CA LYS A 20 -2.17 4.59 -12.36
C LYS A 20 -1.12 5.47 -11.69
N GLU A 21 -0.02 5.70 -12.40
CA GLU A 21 0.98 6.68 -11.99
C GLU A 21 0.64 8.04 -12.58
N LYS A 22 0.44 9.03 -11.69
CA LYS A 22 0.25 10.43 -12.07
C LYS A 22 0.70 11.35 -10.95
N THR A 23 0.92 12.62 -11.29
CA THR A 23 1.00 13.67 -10.29
C THR A 23 -0.36 13.81 -9.60
N ILE A 24 -0.37 13.77 -8.27
CA ILE A 24 -1.57 13.97 -7.45
C ILE A 24 -1.47 15.34 -6.78
N SER A 25 -2.47 16.19 -7.00
CA SER A 25 -2.57 17.46 -6.30
C SER A 25 -3.01 17.28 -4.85
N ARG A 26 -2.70 18.26 -4.00
CA ARG A 26 -3.18 18.25 -2.59
C ARG A 26 -4.71 18.21 -2.49
N GLY A 27 -5.41 18.85 -3.43
CA GLY A 27 -6.87 18.82 -3.51
C GLY A 27 -7.42 17.41 -3.78
N GLU A 28 -6.80 16.68 -4.72
CA GLU A 28 -7.16 15.28 -4.97
C GLU A 28 -6.86 14.39 -3.77
N ALA A 29 -5.71 14.58 -3.11
CA ALA A 29 -5.37 13.81 -1.91
C ALA A 29 -6.39 14.02 -0.77
N TYR A 30 -6.91 15.23 -0.60
CA TYR A 30 -7.96 15.50 0.39
C TYR A 30 -9.31 14.87 0.08
N LEU A 31 -9.59 14.62 -1.20
CA LEU A 31 -10.85 14.05 -1.68
C LEU A 31 -10.77 12.55 -1.93
N ALA A 32 -9.60 11.94 -1.71
CA ALA A 32 -9.43 10.50 -1.85
C ALA A 32 -10.23 9.73 -0.78
N ASP A 33 -10.73 8.55 -1.17
CA ASP A 33 -11.39 7.63 -0.24
C ASP A 33 -10.41 7.04 0.77
N GLU A 34 -9.18 6.74 0.31
CA GLU A 34 -8.09 6.19 1.10
C GLU A 34 -6.75 6.80 0.67
N VAL A 35 -5.85 7.01 1.63
CA VAL A 35 -4.45 7.39 1.39
C VAL A 35 -3.58 6.54 2.31
N PHE A 36 -2.42 6.09 1.81
CA PHE A 36 -1.42 5.40 2.59
C PHE A 36 -0.01 5.77 2.11
N LEU A 37 0.98 5.51 2.95
CA LEU A 37 2.39 5.66 2.64
C LEU A 37 3.04 4.28 2.54
N THR A 38 4.09 4.18 1.73
CA THR A 38 4.89 2.97 1.59
C THR A 38 6.34 3.24 1.93
N GLY A 39 7.00 2.33 2.65
CA GLY A 39 8.45 2.37 2.83
C GLY A 39 8.96 1.16 3.58
N THR A 40 10.25 0.86 3.49
CA THR A 40 10.81 -0.36 4.11
C THR A 40 10.58 -0.40 5.63
N ALA A 41 10.76 0.72 6.33
CA ALA A 41 10.55 0.80 7.77
C ALA A 41 9.07 1.05 8.16
N ALA A 42 8.33 1.76 7.30
CA ALA A 42 6.93 2.13 7.55
C ALA A 42 5.94 1.08 7.02
N GLU A 43 6.46 0.07 6.32
CA GLU A 43 5.70 -0.91 5.55
C GLU A 43 4.64 -0.22 4.67
N ILE A 44 3.36 -0.46 4.95
CA ILE A 44 2.22 0.26 4.39
C ILE A 44 1.47 0.90 5.56
N THR A 45 1.59 2.23 5.67
CA THR A 45 0.99 2.99 6.77
C THR A 45 -0.24 3.77 6.28
N PRO A 46 -1.46 3.47 6.77
CA PRO A 46 -2.68 4.20 6.43
C PRO A 46 -2.63 5.65 6.94
N VAL A 47 -3.10 6.60 6.12
CA VAL A 47 -3.21 8.02 6.45
C VAL A 47 -4.68 8.37 6.61
N THR A 48 -5.10 8.66 7.85
CA THR A 48 -6.50 8.99 8.17
C THR A 48 -6.80 10.49 8.15
N SER A 49 -5.77 11.33 8.17
CA SER A 49 -5.92 12.78 8.01
C SER A 49 -4.69 13.42 7.38
N ILE A 50 -4.91 14.46 6.57
CA ILE A 50 -3.86 15.30 5.97
C ILE A 50 -4.21 16.75 6.35
N ASP A 51 -3.27 17.45 6.98
CA ASP A 51 -3.44 18.86 7.40
C ASP A 51 -4.69 19.12 8.24
N GLY A 52 -5.00 18.20 9.15
CA GLY A 52 -6.18 18.25 10.02
C GLY A 52 -7.50 17.91 9.33
N LYS A 53 -7.50 17.64 8.03
CA LYS A 53 -8.68 17.18 7.28
C LYS A 53 -8.71 15.66 7.25
N LYS A 54 -9.85 15.06 7.58
CA LYS A 54 -10.05 13.61 7.48
C LYS A 54 -10.06 13.18 6.02
N ILE A 55 -9.41 12.05 5.74
CA ILE A 55 -9.44 11.38 4.44
C ILE A 55 -10.51 10.29 4.49
N GLY A 56 -11.41 10.25 3.50
CA GLY A 56 -12.55 9.33 3.49
C GLY A 56 -13.31 9.30 4.83
N SER A 57 -13.42 8.12 5.43
CA SER A 57 -14.07 7.94 6.74
C SER A 57 -13.20 8.32 7.96
N GLY A 58 -11.94 8.71 7.74
CA GLY A 58 -10.95 8.95 8.80
C GLY A 58 -10.53 7.67 9.55
N LYS A 59 -10.68 6.51 8.91
CA LYS A 59 -10.33 5.18 9.45
C LYS A 59 -9.59 4.39 8.37
N LEU A 60 -8.96 3.28 8.76
CA LEU A 60 -8.40 2.32 7.80
C LEU A 60 -9.51 1.84 6.85
N GLY A 61 -9.34 2.09 5.56
CA GLY A 61 -10.25 1.63 4.52
C GLY A 61 -9.98 0.18 4.07
N PRO A 62 -10.93 -0.41 3.34
CA PRO A 62 -10.87 -1.81 2.92
C PRO A 62 -9.71 -2.10 1.96
N ILE A 63 -9.42 -1.22 0.99
CA ILE A 63 -8.38 -1.47 -0.02
C ILE A 63 -7.01 -1.46 0.65
N THR A 64 -6.74 -0.46 1.46
CA THR A 64 -5.47 -0.37 2.22
C THR A 64 -5.31 -1.59 3.12
N ARG A 65 -6.38 -2.06 3.78
CA ARG A 65 -6.33 -3.26 4.63
C ARG A 65 -5.94 -4.50 3.85
N GLU A 66 -6.52 -4.72 2.67
CA GLU A 66 -6.20 -5.88 1.83
C GLU A 66 -4.75 -5.85 1.35
N ILE A 67 -4.27 -4.68 0.90
CA ILE A 67 -2.88 -4.51 0.46
C ILE A 67 -1.92 -4.76 1.63
N VAL A 68 -2.20 -4.20 2.83
CA VAL A 68 -1.41 -4.44 4.04
C VAL A 68 -1.35 -5.93 4.37
N SER A 69 -2.50 -6.61 4.37
CA SER A 69 -2.57 -8.05 4.67
C SER A 69 -1.73 -8.85 3.67
N SER A 70 -1.90 -8.60 2.38
CA SER A 70 -1.15 -9.31 1.34
C SER A 70 0.35 -9.06 1.44
N TYR A 71 0.77 -7.82 1.71
CA TYR A 71 2.18 -7.50 1.87
C TYR A 71 2.79 -8.21 3.08
N LEU A 72 2.09 -8.21 4.23
CA LEU A 72 2.54 -8.91 5.44
C LEU A 72 2.67 -10.42 5.23
N ASP A 73 1.73 -11.03 4.51
CA ASP A 73 1.82 -12.46 4.18
C ASP A 73 3.01 -12.76 3.26
N ILE A 74 3.33 -11.86 2.32
CA ILE A 74 4.49 -12.01 1.43
C ILE A 74 5.79 -11.93 2.23
N VAL A 75 5.99 -10.90 3.04
CA VAL A 75 7.24 -10.74 3.81
C VAL A 75 7.40 -11.82 4.90
N ALA A 76 6.29 -12.41 5.36
CA ALA A 76 6.28 -13.55 6.27
C ALA A 76 6.43 -14.91 5.57
N ALA A 77 6.74 -14.94 4.27
CA ALA A 77 6.91 -16.16 3.47
C ALA A 77 5.66 -17.08 3.42
N LYS A 78 4.45 -16.50 3.51
CA LYS A 78 3.17 -17.23 3.42
C LYS A 78 2.55 -17.18 2.02
N ASN A 79 3.23 -16.57 1.06
CA ASN A 79 2.76 -16.41 -0.31
C ASN A 79 3.82 -16.89 -1.30
N ASP A 80 3.61 -18.10 -1.85
CA ASP A 80 4.56 -18.76 -2.76
C ASP A 80 4.80 -17.97 -4.05
N LYS A 81 3.81 -17.19 -4.51
CA LYS A 81 3.89 -16.38 -5.74
C LYS A 81 5.05 -15.37 -5.69
N TYR A 82 5.36 -14.87 -4.50
CA TYR A 82 6.40 -13.85 -4.30
C TYR A 82 7.63 -14.40 -3.58
N SER A 83 7.80 -15.73 -3.55
CA SER A 83 8.97 -16.38 -2.95
C SER A 83 10.30 -15.84 -3.49
N SER A 84 10.34 -15.41 -4.77
CA SER A 84 11.52 -14.80 -5.39
C SER A 84 11.93 -13.43 -4.80
N TRP A 85 11.06 -12.78 -4.02
CA TRP A 85 11.40 -11.53 -3.31
C TRP A 85 12.13 -11.78 -2.00
N LEU A 86 12.14 -13.02 -1.52
CA LEU A 86 12.72 -13.41 -0.25
C LEU A 86 14.06 -14.11 -0.50
N SER A 87 15.06 -13.79 0.31
CA SER A 87 16.34 -14.48 0.33
C SER A 87 16.45 -15.28 1.63
N PRO A 88 16.42 -16.63 1.60
CA PRO A 88 16.65 -17.45 2.77
C PRO A 88 18.04 -17.17 3.35
N VAL A 89 18.15 -17.15 4.68
CA VAL A 89 19.41 -16.87 5.40
C VAL A 89 19.94 -18.08 6.18
N TYR A 90 19.38 -19.26 5.98
CA TYR A 90 19.81 -20.53 6.58
C TYR A 90 19.64 -21.69 5.59
#